data_AF-A0A649Z4B6-F1
#
_entry.id   AF-A0A649Z4B6-F1
#
_cell.length_a   1.000
_cell.length_b   1.000
_cell.length_c   1.000
_cell.angle_alpha   90.00
_cell.angle_beta   90.00
_cell.angle_gamma   90.00
#
_symmetry.space_group_name_H-M   'P 1'
#
loop_
_entity.id
_entity.type
_entity.pdbx_description
1 polymer ?
#
loop_
_entity_poly.entity_id
_entity_poly.type
_entity_poly.pdbx_seq_one_letter_code
_entity_poly.pdbx_strand_id
1 'polypeptide(L)'
;MSDLKRSAARARPALAILAAELSEPSPDMAQALAIIEQMLDDIEAGQHPLDCRVDWPQRDRWPDRPHWDRRRWAIKTLADACGATAHCSPKYHYMRGDVRQARSDALTVALDDIGCLIELASDRG
;
A
#
# COMPACT_ATOMS: atom_id res chain seq x y z
N MET A 1 0.04 20.17 8.37
CA MET A 1 -0.48 18.90 7.83
C MET A 1 0.74 18.04 7.50
N SER A 2 0.90 16.88 8.14
CA SER A 2 2.09 16.02 7.95
C SER A 2 2.14 15.45 6.52
N ASP A 3 3.34 15.12 6.03
CA ASP A 3 3.52 14.53 4.69
C ASP A 3 2.71 13.24 4.51
N LEU A 4 2.58 12.45 5.59
CA LEU A 4 1.72 11.26 5.64
C LEU A 4 0.23 11.60 5.36
N LYS A 5 -0.31 12.67 5.95
CA LYS A 5 -1.70 13.11 5.70
C LYS A 5 -1.90 13.59 4.27
N ARG A 6 -0.92 14.30 3.71
CA ARG A 6 -0.96 14.71 2.28
C ARG A 6 -0.94 13.50 1.36
N SER A 7 -0.12 12.49 1.68
CA SER A 7 -0.05 11.26 0.90
C SER A 7 -1.34 10.44 1.00
N ALA A 8 -1.95 10.33 2.18
CA ALA A 8 -3.26 9.67 2.33
C ALA A 8 -4.34 10.34 1.49
N ALA A 9 -4.38 11.69 1.46
CA ALA A 9 -5.33 12.43 0.63
C ALA A 9 -5.18 12.16 -0.89
N ARG A 10 -3.95 11.87 -1.37
CA ARG A 10 -3.70 11.45 -2.76
C ARG A 10 -4.05 9.98 -2.99
N ALA A 11 -3.74 9.12 -2.02
CA ALA A 11 -3.96 7.69 -2.11
C ALA A 11 -5.45 7.30 -2.02
N ARG A 12 -6.32 8.13 -1.41
CA ARG A 12 -7.76 7.88 -1.33
C ARG A 12 -8.44 7.79 -2.71
N PRO A 13 -8.33 8.78 -3.61
CA PRO A 13 -8.85 8.64 -4.97
C PRO A 13 -8.11 7.57 -5.78
N ALA A 14 -6.81 7.35 -5.54
CA ALA A 14 -6.07 6.27 -6.19
C ALA A 14 -6.65 4.88 -5.85
N LEU A 15 -7.00 4.63 -4.59
CA LEU A 15 -7.65 3.39 -4.17
C LEU A 15 -9.00 3.19 -4.86
N ALA A 16 -9.78 4.26 -5.04
CA ALA A 16 -11.05 4.20 -5.76
C ALA A 16 -10.86 3.85 -7.24
N ILE A 17 -9.82 4.38 -7.89
CA ILE A 17 -9.44 4.01 -9.27
C ILE A 17 -9.08 2.52 -9.34
N LEU A 18 -8.24 2.04 -8.42
CA LEU A 18 -7.87 0.63 -8.35
C LEU A 18 -9.09 -0.27 -8.15
N ALA A 19 -9.99 0.08 -7.22
CA ALA A 19 -11.20 -0.69 -6.96
C ALA A 19 -12.15 -0.74 -8.17
N ALA A 20 -12.32 0.39 -8.87
CA ALA A 20 -13.18 0.45 -10.07
C ALA A 20 -12.62 -0.40 -11.22
N GLU A 21 -11.30 -0.34 -11.43
CA GLU A 21 -10.58 -1.10 -12.46
C GLU A 21 -10.49 -2.61 -12.17
N LEU A 22 -10.73 -3.02 -10.92
CA LEU A 22 -10.74 -4.40 -10.47
C LEU A 22 -12.16 -4.89 -10.23
N SER A 23 -13.11 -4.57 -11.12
CA SER A 23 -14.57 -4.69 -10.91
C SER A 23 -15.07 -6.05 -10.37
N GLU A 24 -14.31 -7.12 -10.55
CA GLU A 24 -14.49 -8.41 -9.87
C GLU A 24 -13.17 -8.86 -9.22
N PRO A 25 -12.83 -8.36 -8.01
CA PRO A 25 -11.53 -8.64 -7.42
C PRO A 25 -11.51 -10.09 -6.93
N SER A 26 -10.38 -10.78 -7.16
CA SER A 26 -10.14 -12.05 -6.48
C SER A 26 -10.09 -11.83 -4.95
N PRO A 27 -10.24 -12.89 -4.12
CA PRO A 27 -10.12 -12.76 -2.67
C PRO A 27 -8.83 -12.05 -2.23
N ASP A 28 -7.71 -12.35 -2.89
CA ASP A 28 -6.42 -11.70 -2.62
C ASP A 28 -6.45 -10.21 -2.98
N MET A 29 -7.04 -9.85 -4.12
CA MET A 29 -7.18 -8.44 -4.54
C MET A 29 -8.07 -7.66 -3.56
N ALA A 30 -9.20 -8.24 -3.15
CA ALA A 30 -10.11 -7.64 -2.19
C ALA A 30 -9.42 -7.43 -0.83
N GLN A 31 -8.67 -8.43 -0.36
CA GLN A 31 -7.89 -8.31 0.87
C GLN A 31 -6.78 -7.26 0.73
N ALA A 32 -6.10 -7.18 -0.42
CA ALA A 32 -5.09 -6.16 -0.66
C ALA A 32 -5.68 -4.75 -0.64
N LEU A 33 -6.84 -4.53 -1.28
CA LEU A 33 -7.57 -3.26 -1.23
C LEU A 33 -7.94 -2.89 0.22
N ALA A 34 -8.49 -3.84 0.99
CA ALA A 34 -8.89 -3.62 2.38
C ALA A 34 -7.70 -3.27 3.29
N ILE A 35 -6.50 -3.81 3.03
CA ILE A 35 -5.29 -3.43 3.76
C ILE A 35 -4.94 -1.96 3.53
N ILE A 36 -5.03 -1.50 2.28
CA ILE A 36 -4.74 -0.09 1.94
C ILE A 36 -5.83 0.83 2.48
N GLU A 37 -7.09 0.41 2.40
CA GLU A 37 -8.24 1.15 2.96
C GLU A 37 -8.08 1.36 4.47
N GLN A 38 -7.77 0.30 5.23
CA GLN A 38 -7.52 0.41 6.67
C GLN A 38 -6.39 1.40 6.98
N MET A 39 -5.30 1.38 6.20
CA MET A 39 -4.21 2.33 6.40
C MET A 39 -4.65 3.78 6.20
N LEU A 40 -5.50 4.04 5.21
CA LEU A 40 -6.06 5.36 4.95
C LEU A 40 -6.97 5.80 6.10
N ASP A 41 -7.87 4.92 6.55
CA ASP A 41 -8.78 5.18 7.67
C ASP A 41 -8.02 5.49 8.97
N ASP A 42 -6.96 4.73 9.27
CA ASP A 42 -6.09 4.98 10.42
C ASP A 42 -5.49 6.40 10.35
N ILE A 43 -4.93 6.79 9.20
CA ILE A 43 -4.29 8.11 9.02
C ILE A 43 -5.31 9.25 9.11
N GLU A 44 -6.49 9.05 8.53
CA GLU A 44 -7.60 10.02 8.59
C GLU A 44 -8.12 10.19 10.02
N ALA A 45 -8.16 9.11 10.81
CA ALA A 45 -8.45 9.13 12.24
C ALA A 45 -7.31 9.70 13.09
N GLY A 46 -6.16 10.02 12.48
CA GLY A 46 -4.97 10.57 13.15
C GLY A 46 -4.11 9.54 13.86
N GLN A 47 -4.34 8.25 13.59
CA GLN A 47 -3.55 7.13 14.10
C GLN A 47 -2.41 6.79 13.13
N HIS A 48 -1.26 6.37 13.65
CA HIS A 48 -0.21 5.86 12.77
C HIS A 48 -0.55 4.42 12.37
N PRO A 49 -0.48 4.02 11.08
CA PRO A 49 -0.76 2.63 10.67
C PRO A 49 0.18 1.55 11.24
N LEU A 50 1.16 1.94 12.04
CA LEU A 50 2.08 1.05 12.77
C LEU A 50 1.68 0.85 14.24
N ASP A 51 0.69 1.60 14.73
CA ASP A 51 0.14 1.48 16.08
C ASP A 51 -0.93 0.38 16.15
N CYS A 52 -1.54 0.07 15.01
CA CYS A 52 -2.45 -1.06 14.86
C CYS A 52 -1.71 -2.38 15.13
N ARG A 53 -2.28 -3.29 15.93
CA ARG A 53 -1.70 -4.64 16.07
C ARG A 53 -1.99 -5.44 14.80
N VAL A 54 -0.93 -5.91 14.14
CA VAL A 54 -1.04 -6.76 12.96
C VAL A 54 -0.73 -8.20 13.32
N ASP A 55 -1.75 -9.06 13.18
CA ASP A 55 -1.58 -10.50 13.10
C ASP A 55 -1.52 -10.89 11.61
N TRP A 56 -0.30 -10.87 11.05
CA TRP A 56 -0.06 -11.22 9.66
C TRP A 56 0.78 -12.50 9.59
N PRO A 57 0.23 -13.60 9.05
CA PRO A 57 0.89 -14.90 9.11
C PRO A 57 2.04 -15.04 8.10
N GLN A 58 1.99 -14.37 6.94
CA GLN A 58 3.05 -14.43 5.92
C GLN A 58 4.19 -13.46 6.26
N ARG A 59 5.23 -13.99 6.91
CA ARG A 59 6.39 -13.21 7.42
C ARG A 59 7.68 -13.55 6.66
N ASP A 60 7.54 -13.64 5.34
CA ASP A 60 8.51 -14.31 4.47
C ASP A 60 9.82 -13.53 4.30
N ARG A 61 9.79 -12.19 4.44
CA ARG A 61 10.95 -11.34 4.10
C ARG A 61 11.41 -10.47 5.25
N TRP A 62 10.52 -10.01 6.11
CA TRP A 62 10.85 -9.23 7.29
C TRP A 62 10.10 -9.75 8.53
N PRO A 63 10.57 -10.86 9.13
CA PRO A 63 9.92 -11.49 10.28
C PRO A 63 9.64 -10.53 11.45
N ASP A 64 10.57 -9.62 11.72
CA ASP A 64 10.46 -8.64 12.81
C ASP A 64 9.61 -7.41 12.44
N ARG A 65 9.19 -7.28 11.18
CA ARG A 65 8.38 -6.16 10.66
C ARG A 65 7.14 -6.70 9.92
N PRO A 66 6.19 -7.33 10.62
CA PRO A 66 5.01 -7.94 9.98
C PRO A 66 4.16 -6.94 9.20
N HIS A 67 4.16 -5.66 9.59
CA HIS A 67 3.54 -4.58 8.83
C HIS A 67 4.14 -4.40 7.44
N TRP A 68 5.45 -4.58 7.30
CA TRP A 68 6.13 -4.42 6.02
C TRP A 68 5.81 -5.56 5.09
N ASP A 69 5.82 -6.81 5.59
CA ASP A 69 5.42 -7.96 4.78
C ASP A 69 3.95 -7.87 4.35
N ARG A 70 3.04 -7.48 5.26
CA ARG A 70 1.62 -7.25 4.95
C ARG A 70 1.44 -6.20 3.85
N ARG A 71 2.11 -5.05 3.97
CA ARG A 71 1.99 -3.95 2.99
C ARG A 71 2.66 -4.26 1.67
N ARG A 72 3.83 -4.92 1.70
CA ARG A 72 4.50 -5.43 0.50
C ARG A 72 3.58 -6.40 -0.25
N TRP A 73 2.97 -7.34 0.47
CA TRP A 73 2.05 -8.28 -0.14
C TRP A 73 0.88 -7.56 -0.81
N ALA A 74 0.28 -6.57 -0.14
CA ALA A 74 -0.84 -5.80 -0.69
C ALA A 74 -0.45 -5.06 -1.98
N ILE A 75 0.62 -4.25 -1.98
CA ILE A 75 1.00 -3.48 -3.18
C ILE A 75 1.45 -4.39 -4.33
N LYS A 76 2.10 -5.53 -4.05
CA LYS A 76 2.46 -6.50 -5.08
C LYS A 76 1.23 -7.14 -5.71
N THR A 77 0.26 -7.54 -4.89
CA THR A 77 -1.00 -8.12 -5.37
C THR A 77 -1.76 -7.13 -6.26
N LEU A 78 -1.84 -5.87 -5.85
CA LEU A 78 -2.49 -4.82 -6.65
C LEU A 78 -1.73 -4.50 -7.94
N ALA A 79 -0.40 -4.42 -7.88
CA ALA A 79 0.42 -4.17 -9.06
C ALA A 79 0.29 -5.32 -10.08
N ASP A 80 0.40 -6.57 -9.64
CA ASP A 80 0.25 -7.74 -10.49
C ASP A 80 -1.14 -7.76 -11.15
N ALA A 81 -2.20 -7.44 -10.38
CA ALA A 81 -3.57 -7.30 -10.89
C ALA A 81 -3.74 -6.19 -11.94
N CYS A 82 -2.90 -5.16 -11.88
CA CYS A 82 -2.87 -4.03 -12.81
C CYS A 82 -1.94 -4.25 -14.02
N GLY A 83 -1.31 -5.42 -14.13
CA GLY A 83 -0.30 -5.69 -15.16
C GLY A 83 1.02 -4.91 -14.93
N ALA A 84 1.26 -4.47 -13.71
CA ALA A 84 2.49 -3.81 -13.27
C ALA A 84 3.38 -4.79 -12.50
N THR A 85 4.53 -4.30 -12.04
CA THR A 85 5.37 -5.01 -11.07
C THR A 85 5.76 -4.05 -9.97
N ALA A 86 5.48 -4.41 -8.72
CA ALA A 86 5.95 -3.67 -7.56
C ALA A 86 7.20 -4.31 -6.94
N HIS A 87 8.23 -3.50 -6.75
CA HIS A 87 9.46 -3.83 -6.07
C HIS A 87 9.51 -3.08 -4.73
N CYS A 88 9.45 -3.84 -3.63
CA CYS A 88 9.66 -3.29 -2.30
C CYS A 88 11.06 -3.66 -1.79
N SER A 89 11.76 -2.72 -1.17
CA SER A 89 13.08 -2.95 -0.56
C SER A 89 13.20 -2.18 0.76
N PRO A 90 14.04 -2.66 1.71
CA PRO A 90 14.31 -1.90 2.91
C PRO A 90 15.23 -0.72 2.53
N LYS A 91 14.92 0.48 3.00
CA LYS A 91 15.78 1.66 2.86
C LYS A 91 15.83 2.39 4.20
N TYR A 92 16.96 2.26 4.88
CA TYR A 92 17.14 2.76 6.25
C TYR A 92 16.05 2.20 7.20
N HIS A 93 15.21 3.09 7.75
CA HIS A 93 14.18 2.75 8.71
C HIS A 93 12.78 2.60 8.09
N TYR A 94 12.64 2.75 6.77
CA TYR A 94 11.37 2.63 6.04
C TYR A 94 11.46 1.63 4.86
N MET A 95 10.31 1.27 4.31
CA MET A 95 10.17 0.43 3.13
C MET A 95 9.99 1.30 1.90
N ARG A 96 10.92 1.21 0.94
CA ARG A 96 10.77 1.87 -0.36
C ARG A 96 9.90 1.00 -1.28
N GLY A 97 8.94 1.62 -1.95
CA GLY A 97 8.18 1.02 -3.04
C GLY A 97 8.59 1.61 -4.38
N ASP A 98 8.72 0.78 -5.41
CA ASP A 98 8.88 1.18 -6.80
C ASP A 98 7.89 0.36 -7.63
N VAL A 99 7.02 1.03 -8.38
CA VAL A 99 6.04 0.38 -9.24
C VAL A 99 6.39 0.70 -10.69
N ARG A 100 6.60 -0.36 -11.49
CA ARG A 100 6.79 -0.21 -12.94
C ARG A 100 5.45 0.09 -13.63
N GLN A 101 5.53 0.67 -14.82
CA GLN A 101 4.37 1.06 -15.63
C GLN A 101 3.31 -0.06 -15.70
N ALA A 102 2.07 0.29 -15.34
CA ALA A 102 0.91 -0.58 -15.39
C ALA A 102 0.28 -0.59 -16.79
N ARG A 103 -0.80 -1.36 -16.97
CA ARG A 103 -1.54 -1.43 -18.25
C ARG A 103 -2.15 -0.09 -18.69
N SER A 104 -2.26 0.89 -17.80
CA SER A 104 -2.69 2.26 -18.10
C SER A 104 -1.95 3.29 -17.26
N ASP A 105 -1.89 4.53 -17.75
CA ASP A 105 -1.26 5.64 -17.03
C ASP A 105 -2.02 5.96 -15.73
N ALA A 106 -3.36 5.88 -15.76
CA ALA A 106 -4.18 6.08 -14.57
C ALA A 106 -3.87 5.07 -13.46
N LEU A 107 -3.70 3.79 -13.82
CA LEU A 107 -3.30 2.74 -12.88
C LEU A 107 -1.86 2.91 -12.40
N THR A 108 -0.97 3.37 -13.27
CA THR A 108 0.43 3.65 -12.91
C THR A 108 0.50 4.75 -11.84
N VAL A 109 -0.21 5.86 -12.05
CA VAL A 109 -0.29 6.97 -11.09
C VAL A 109 -0.96 6.50 -9.79
N ALA A 110 -2.05 5.74 -9.88
CA ALA A 110 -2.74 5.24 -8.69
C ALA A 110 -1.83 4.34 -7.84
N LEU A 111 -1.09 3.41 -8.47
CA LEU A 111 -0.15 2.56 -7.75
C LEU A 111 1.04 3.33 -7.18
N ASP A 112 1.50 4.40 -7.85
CA ASP A 112 2.56 5.28 -7.33
C ASP A 112 2.10 6.05 -6.08
N ASP A 113 0.86 6.56 -6.10
CA ASP A 113 0.25 7.22 -4.93
C ASP A 113 0.11 6.26 -3.74
N ILE A 114 -0.30 5.00 -3.98
CA ILE A 114 -0.32 3.96 -2.94
C ILE A 114 1.10 3.60 -2.47
N GLY A 115 2.07 3.51 -3.39
CA GLY A 115 3.47 3.26 -3.07
C GLY A 115 4.05 4.32 -2.15
N CYS A 116 3.81 5.59 -2.46
CA CYS A 116 4.16 6.75 -1.64
C CYS A 116 3.55 6.66 -0.23
N LEU A 117 2.26 6.31 -0.14
CA LEU A 117 1.57 6.13 1.13
C LEU A 117 2.23 5.06 1.99
N ILE A 118 2.51 3.91 1.39
CA ILE A 118 3.12 2.78 2.07
C ILE A 118 4.52 3.14 2.57
N GLU A 119 5.32 3.84 1.76
CA GLU A 119 6.65 4.30 2.13
C GLU A 119 6.58 5.20 3.38
N LEU A 120 5.75 6.25 3.34
CA LEU A 120 5.61 7.17 4.47
C LEU A 120 4.99 6.51 5.71
N ALA A 121 4.03 5.61 5.54
CA ALA A 121 3.42 4.88 6.65
C ALA A 121 4.35 3.82 7.25
N SER A 122 5.40 3.43 6.54
CA SER A 122 6.40 2.44 7.00
C SER A 122 7.53 3.06 7.81
N ASP A 123 7.71 4.37 7.70
CA ASP A 123 8.57 5.17 8.54
C ASP A 123 7.89 5.45 9.89
N ARG A 124 8.67 5.57 10.97
CA ARG A 124 8.18 6.06 12.27
C ARG A 124 8.64 7.49 12.57
N GLY A 125 9.55 8.04 11.75
CA GLY A 125 10.34 9.22 12.12
C GLY A 125 11.51 8.84 13.01
#